data_AF-A0A7V0L2I3-F1
#
_entry.id   AF-A0A7V0L2I3-F1
#
_cell.length_a   1.000
_cell.length_b   1.000
_cell.length_c   1.000
_cell.angle_alpha   90.00
_cell.angle_beta   90.00
_cell.angle_gamma   90.00
#
_symmetry.space_group_name_H-M   'P 1'
#
loop_
_entity.id
_entity.type
_entity.pdbx_description
1 polymer ?
#
loop_
_entity_poly.entity_id
_entity_poly.type
_entity_poly.pdbx_seq_one_letter_code
_entity_poly.pdbx_strand_id
1 'polypeptide(L)'
;MNQMLGDFVTKVFGNKNDRETKKLFPVVDEINEAYEKLHDLSEEELKGQTEKFKNIIRERSKEITDKIKTLKQELEEGYQNPESSIEERNEIRDQIAEFEDKENEILDEVLDELLPEAFATVKEVCRRFKEEKRSWNVVDHKMVWDMVPFDVQLLGSV
;
A
#
# COMPACT_ATOMS: atom_id res chain seq x y z
N MET A 1 11.35 31.44 -32.80
CA MET A 1 10.70 30.33 -33.55
C MET A 1 10.82 28.97 -32.83
N ASN A 2 11.85 28.73 -31.99
CA ASN A 2 11.97 27.48 -31.20
C ASN A 2 11.05 27.35 -29.96
N GLN A 3 10.53 28.46 -29.41
CA GLN A 3 9.65 28.40 -28.24
C GLN A 3 8.25 27.89 -28.58
N MET A 4 7.67 28.40 -29.67
CA MET A 4 6.34 28.00 -30.17
C MET A 4 6.25 26.52 -30.57
N LEU A 5 7.36 25.92 -31.01
CA LEU A 5 7.41 24.50 -31.39
C LEU A 5 7.44 23.59 -30.15
N GLY A 6 8.18 23.98 -29.11
CA GLY A 6 8.20 23.29 -27.82
C GLY A 6 6.85 23.37 -27.09
N ASP A 7 6.20 24.53 -27.14
CA ASP A 7 4.86 24.73 -26.57
C ASP A 7 3.80 23.91 -27.31
N PHE A 8 3.90 23.79 -28.64
CA PHE A 8 2.99 22.97 -29.43
C PHE A 8 3.19 21.47 -29.18
N VAL A 9 4.44 21.00 -29.08
CA VAL A 9 4.75 19.60 -28.74
C VAL A 9 4.28 19.28 -27.32
N THR A 10 4.56 20.13 -26.33
CA THR A 10 4.09 19.93 -24.94
C THR A 10 2.56 19.97 -24.84
N LYS A 11 1.89 20.78 -25.68
CA LYS A 11 0.42 20.88 -25.72
C LYS A 11 -0.25 19.68 -26.40
N VAL A 12 0.40 19.06 -27.39
CA VAL A 12 -0.11 17.85 -28.08
C VAL A 12 0.24 16.57 -27.32
N PHE A 13 1.39 16.53 -26.63
CA PHE A 13 1.92 15.33 -25.99
C PHE A 13 1.86 15.32 -24.45
N GLY A 14 1.45 16.42 -23.81
CA GLY A 14 1.53 16.62 -22.37
C GLY A 14 2.97 16.77 -21.87
N ASN A 15 3.16 17.40 -20.71
CA ASN A 15 4.47 17.35 -20.05
C ASN A 15 4.67 15.98 -19.36
N LYS A 16 5.90 15.67 -18.90
CA LYS A 16 6.20 14.39 -18.23
C LYS A 16 5.26 14.12 -17.05
N ASN A 17 4.96 15.14 -16.25
CA ASN A 17 4.09 15.01 -15.08
C ASN A 17 2.65 14.71 -15.51
N ASP A 18 2.12 15.37 -16.54
CA ASP A 18 0.78 15.10 -17.05
C ASP A 18 0.62 13.64 -17.51
N ARG A 19 1.70 13.06 -18.04
CA ARG A 19 1.72 11.65 -18.48
C ARG A 19 1.74 10.69 -17.28
N GLU A 20 2.57 10.94 -16.28
CA GLU A 20 2.62 10.10 -15.08
C GLU A 20 1.31 10.18 -14.29
N THR A 21 0.77 11.38 -14.10
CA THR A 21 -0.55 11.59 -13.49
C THR A 21 -1.64 10.80 -14.21
N LYS A 22 -1.66 10.80 -15.55
CA LYS A 22 -2.64 10.03 -16.34
C LYS A 22 -2.54 8.53 -16.15
N LYS A 23 -1.39 7.99 -15.74
CA LYS A 23 -1.24 6.56 -15.44
C LYS A 23 -1.80 6.19 -14.07
N LEU A 24 -1.89 7.13 -13.14
CA LEU A 24 -2.41 6.91 -11.78
C LEU A 24 -3.93 7.05 -11.70
N PHE A 25 -4.54 7.84 -12.59
CA PHE A 25 -6.00 8.02 -12.63
C PHE A 25 -6.82 6.72 -12.71
N PRO A 26 -6.42 5.68 -13.48
CA PRO A 26 -7.10 4.38 -13.46
C PRO A 26 -7.20 3.77 -12.06
N VAL A 27 -6.16 3.90 -11.22
CA VAL A 27 -6.20 3.41 -9.84
C VAL A 27 -7.19 4.22 -9.00
N VAL A 28 -7.29 5.54 -9.24
CA VAL A 28 -8.31 6.38 -8.59
C VAL A 28 -9.73 5.97 -9.00
N ASP A 29 -9.93 5.59 -10.25
CA ASP A 29 -11.21 5.06 -10.72
C ASP A 29 -11.54 3.73 -10.02
N GLU A 30 -10.57 2.82 -9.89
CA GLU A 30 -10.74 1.57 -9.13
C GLU A 30 -11.05 1.81 -7.64
N ILE A 31 -10.39 2.79 -7.00
CA ILE A 31 -10.70 3.22 -5.62
C ILE A 31 -12.15 3.69 -5.54
N ASN A 32 -12.60 4.50 -6.49
CA ASN A 32 -13.96 5.04 -6.50
C ASN A 32 -15.00 3.93 -6.73
N GLU A 33 -14.75 2.98 -7.62
CA GLU A 33 -15.61 1.82 -7.82
C GLU A 33 -15.68 0.92 -6.59
N ALA A 34 -14.55 0.70 -5.90
CA ALA A 34 -14.53 -0.03 -4.64
C ALA A 34 -15.31 0.73 -3.55
N TYR A 35 -15.15 2.05 -3.48
CA TYR A 35 -15.83 2.91 -2.51
C TYR A 35 -17.36 2.84 -2.61
N GLU A 36 -17.93 2.86 -3.81
CA GLU A 36 -19.39 2.72 -4.00
C GLU A 36 -19.92 1.39 -3.45
N LYS A 37 -19.12 0.31 -3.54
CA LYS A 37 -19.50 -1.02 -3.01
C LYS A 37 -19.51 -1.07 -1.48
N LEU A 38 -18.90 -0.09 -0.78
CA LEU A 38 -18.80 -0.08 0.68
C LEU A 38 -19.95 0.66 1.39
N HIS A 39 -20.82 1.38 0.66
CA HIS A 39 -21.87 2.21 1.27
C HIS A 39 -22.86 1.39 2.10
N ASP A 40 -23.13 0.16 1.68
CA ASP A 40 -24.10 -0.74 2.33
C ASP A 40 -23.52 -1.51 3.53
N LEU A 41 -22.21 -1.40 3.79
CA LEU A 41 -21.59 -2.11 4.89
C LEU A 41 -22.01 -1.54 6.25
N SER A 42 -22.23 -2.42 7.23
CA SER A 42 -22.35 -2.04 8.63
C SER A 42 -21.04 -1.48 9.19
N GLU A 43 -21.10 -0.86 10.37
CA GLU A 43 -19.89 -0.38 11.06
C GLU A 43 -18.94 -1.54 11.43
N GLU A 44 -19.48 -2.71 11.78
CA GLU A 44 -18.69 -3.90 12.11
C GLU A 44 -17.98 -4.45 10.87
N GLU A 45 -18.67 -4.55 9.74
CA GLU A 45 -18.09 -4.99 8.47
C GLU A 45 -17.01 -4.02 7.99
N LEU A 46 -17.24 -2.71 8.11
CA LEU A 46 -16.24 -1.71 7.72
C LEU A 46 -14.98 -1.77 8.60
N LYS A 47 -15.14 -2.00 9.92
CA LYS A 47 -13.98 -2.27 10.81
C LYS A 47 -13.28 -3.58 10.46
N GLY A 48 -14.05 -4.59 10.06
CA GLY A 48 -13.57 -5.91 9.65
C GLY A 48 -12.62 -5.88 8.45
N GLN A 49 -12.71 -4.85 7.60
CA GLN A 49 -11.81 -4.68 6.45
C GLN A 49 -10.33 -4.65 6.86
N THR A 50 -10.00 -4.06 8.01
CA THR A 50 -8.60 -4.02 8.49
C THR A 50 -8.04 -5.42 8.73
N GLU A 51 -8.80 -6.30 9.38
CA GLU A 51 -8.35 -7.67 9.62
C GLU A 51 -8.41 -8.52 8.36
N LYS A 52 -9.36 -8.27 7.45
CA LYS A 52 -9.38 -8.88 6.11
C LYS A 52 -8.05 -8.63 5.39
N PHE A 53 -7.62 -7.37 5.26
CA PHE A 53 -6.37 -7.02 4.56
C PHE A 53 -5.14 -7.65 5.21
N LYS A 54 -5.02 -7.56 6.54
CA LYS A 54 -3.91 -8.19 7.28
C LYS A 54 -3.85 -9.70 7.06
N ASN A 55 -4.99 -10.37 7.03
CA ASN A 55 -5.04 -11.81 6.82
C ASN A 55 -4.64 -12.18 5.39
N ILE A 56 -5.05 -11.40 4.38
CA ILE A 56 -4.62 -11.60 3.00
C ILE A 56 -3.10 -11.46 2.90
N ILE A 57 -2.53 -10.37 3.42
CA ILE A 57 -1.07 -10.13 3.39
C ILE A 57 -0.32 -11.28 4.08
N ARG A 58 -0.74 -11.63 5.31
CA ARG A 58 -0.13 -12.72 6.07
C ARG A 58 -0.18 -14.03 5.33
N GLU A 59 -1.33 -14.41 4.76
CA GLU A 59 -1.48 -15.68 4.07
C GLU A 59 -0.61 -15.74 2.81
N ARG A 60 -0.56 -14.65 2.05
CA ARG A 60 0.22 -14.56 0.81
C ARG A 60 1.72 -14.57 1.06
N SER A 61 2.20 -13.93 2.13
CA SER A 61 3.63 -13.92 2.50
C SER A 61 4.05 -15.11 3.38
N LYS A 62 3.10 -15.89 3.91
CA LYS A 62 3.37 -16.91 4.95
C LYS A 62 4.48 -17.87 4.57
N GLU A 63 4.42 -18.44 3.36
CA GLU A 63 5.39 -19.45 2.93
C GLU A 63 6.81 -18.89 2.92
N ILE A 64 7.00 -17.66 2.43
CA ILE A 64 8.33 -17.07 2.31
C ILE A 64 8.84 -16.56 3.64
N THR A 65 7.97 -15.94 4.45
CA THR A 65 8.31 -15.50 5.80
C THR A 65 8.73 -16.71 6.67
N ASP A 66 8.04 -17.85 6.56
CA ASP A 66 8.38 -19.08 7.29
C ASP A 66 9.75 -19.66 6.84
N LYS A 67 10.08 -19.58 5.55
CA LYS A 67 11.39 -19.98 5.01
C LYS A 67 12.51 -19.07 5.51
N ILE A 68 12.34 -17.75 5.41
CA ILE A 68 13.30 -16.75 5.91
C ILE A 68 13.55 -16.97 7.41
N LYS A 69 12.49 -17.20 8.18
CA LYS A 69 12.60 -17.49 9.61
C LYS A 69 13.42 -18.75 9.90
N THR A 70 13.19 -19.82 9.14
CA THR A 70 13.94 -21.07 9.27
C THR A 70 15.42 -20.88 8.96
N LEU A 71 15.74 -20.24 7.83
CA LEU A 71 17.12 -19.95 7.43
C LEU A 71 17.84 -19.03 8.42
N LYS A 72 17.15 -18.02 8.96
CA LYS A 72 17.71 -17.17 10.02
C LYS A 72 18.04 -17.95 11.29
N GLN A 73 17.23 -18.94 11.64
CA GLN A 73 17.50 -19.82 12.77
C GLN A 73 18.69 -20.74 12.49
N GLU A 74 18.76 -21.35 11.30
CA GLU A 74 19.89 -22.17 10.87
C GLU A 74 21.20 -21.36 10.85
N LEU A 75 21.16 -20.11 10.40
CA LEU A 75 22.31 -19.21 10.43
C LEU A 75 22.79 -18.93 11.86
N GLU A 76 21.86 -18.68 12.79
CA GLU A 76 22.17 -18.45 14.21
C GLU A 76 22.83 -19.69 14.83
N GLU A 77 22.27 -20.87 14.59
CA GLU A 77 22.82 -22.16 15.04
C GLU A 77 24.22 -22.41 14.46
N GLY A 78 24.44 -22.03 13.19
CA GLY A 78 25.75 -22.09 12.53
C GLY A 78 26.82 -21.22 13.20
N TYR A 79 26.48 -20.06 13.76
CA TYR A 79 27.46 -19.26 14.53
C TYR A 79 27.84 -19.89 15.87
N GLN A 80 26.92 -20.63 16.48
CA GLN A 80 27.15 -21.31 17.75
C GLN A 80 27.91 -22.63 17.57
N ASN A 81 27.97 -23.19 16.36
CA ASN A 81 28.66 -24.43 16.05
C ASN A 81 30.13 -24.19 15.64
N PRO A 82 31.13 -24.66 16.43
CA PRO A 82 32.55 -24.50 16.10
C PRO A 82 33.00 -25.23 14.82
N GLU A 83 32.24 -26.21 14.35
CA GLU A 83 32.53 -26.97 13.12
C GLU A 83 31.93 -26.31 11.86
N SER A 84 31.04 -25.33 12.00
CA SER A 84 30.39 -24.69 10.84
C SER A 84 31.39 -23.83 10.05
N SER A 85 31.44 -24.07 8.74
CA SER A 85 32.35 -23.34 7.86
C SER A 85 31.87 -21.90 7.63
N ILE A 86 32.77 -21.04 7.15
CA ILE A 86 32.40 -19.66 6.78
C ILE A 86 31.56 -19.69 5.50
N GLU A 87 31.90 -20.57 4.58
CA GLU A 87 31.22 -20.79 3.31
C GLU A 87 29.74 -21.17 3.52
N GLU A 88 29.43 -22.16 4.36
CA GLU A 88 28.04 -22.54 4.69
C GLU A 88 27.21 -21.36 5.20
N ARG A 89 27.78 -20.56 6.11
CA ARG A 89 27.10 -19.38 6.66
C ARG A 89 26.92 -18.28 5.63
N ASN A 90 27.82 -18.15 4.65
CA ASN A 90 27.67 -17.20 3.56
C ASN A 90 26.56 -17.66 2.61
N GLU A 91 26.49 -18.94 2.26
CA GLU A 91 25.42 -19.50 1.43
C GLU A 91 24.04 -19.28 2.05
N ILE A 92 23.89 -19.49 3.36
CA ILE A 92 22.61 -19.23 4.06
C ILE A 92 22.26 -17.74 4.01
N ARG A 93 23.23 -16.83 4.15
CA ARG A 93 22.98 -15.38 4.03
C ARG A 93 22.52 -14.98 2.63
N ASP A 94 23.16 -15.54 1.61
CA ASP A 94 22.79 -15.28 0.21
C ASP A 94 21.36 -15.78 -0.06
N GLN A 95 20.99 -16.96 0.47
CA GLN A 95 19.61 -17.46 0.38
C GLN A 95 18.61 -16.57 1.13
N ILE A 96 18.95 -16.10 2.33
CA ILE A 96 18.08 -15.16 3.08
C ILE A 96 17.83 -13.90 2.25
N ALA A 97 18.88 -13.30 1.68
CA ALA A 97 18.74 -12.11 0.85
C ALA A 97 17.84 -12.37 -0.37
N GLU A 98 18.03 -13.50 -1.07
CA GLU A 98 17.18 -13.87 -2.20
C GLU A 98 15.71 -14.06 -1.81
N PHE A 99 15.43 -14.65 -0.65
CA PHE A 99 14.06 -14.81 -0.17
C PHE A 99 13.45 -13.49 0.34
N GLU A 100 14.25 -12.58 0.92
CA GLU A 100 13.78 -11.25 1.32
C GLU A 100 13.41 -10.40 0.10
N ASP A 101 14.17 -10.47 -1.00
CA ASP A 101 13.81 -9.80 -2.25
C ASP A 101 12.50 -10.34 -2.82
N LYS A 102 12.34 -11.67 -2.85
CA LYS A 102 11.07 -12.31 -3.27
C LYS A 102 9.91 -12.00 -2.34
N GLU A 103 10.15 -11.84 -1.03
CA GLU A 103 9.12 -11.42 -0.08
C GLU A 103 8.63 -10.01 -0.41
N ASN A 104 9.54 -9.10 -0.74
CA ASN A 104 9.17 -7.75 -1.18
C ASN A 104 8.36 -7.78 -2.48
N GLU A 105 8.75 -8.58 -3.47
CA GLU A 105 7.97 -8.73 -4.71
C GLU A 105 6.53 -9.21 -4.44
N ILE A 106 6.37 -10.23 -3.59
CA ILE A 106 5.04 -10.75 -3.20
C ILE A 106 4.25 -9.68 -2.45
N LEU A 107 4.90 -8.93 -1.56
CA LEU A 107 4.24 -7.87 -0.80
C LEU A 107 3.79 -6.74 -1.72
N ASP A 108 4.63 -6.29 -2.65
CA ASP A 108 4.28 -5.25 -3.62
C ASP A 108 3.06 -5.67 -4.46
N GLU A 109 3.06 -6.89 -5.00
CA GLU A 109 1.91 -7.43 -5.74
C GLU A 109 0.61 -7.44 -4.90
N VAL A 110 0.69 -7.94 -3.66
CA VAL A 110 -0.49 -8.04 -2.79
C VAL A 110 -0.96 -6.66 -2.32
N LEU A 111 -0.04 -5.75 -2.07
CA LEU A 111 -0.39 -4.38 -1.67
C LEU A 111 -1.04 -3.63 -2.81
N ASP A 112 -0.54 -3.76 -4.04
CA ASP A 112 -1.14 -3.17 -5.24
C ASP A 112 -2.56 -3.72 -5.49
N GLU A 113 -2.78 -5.03 -5.32
CA GLU A 113 -4.10 -5.65 -5.40
C GLU A 113 -5.08 -5.10 -4.34
N LEU A 114 -4.59 -4.86 -3.12
CA LEU A 114 -5.41 -4.39 -2.00
C LEU A 114 -5.62 -2.87 -1.99
N LEU A 115 -4.77 -2.11 -2.68
CA LEU A 115 -4.72 -0.66 -2.63
C LEU A 115 -6.09 -0.03 -2.92
N PRO A 116 -6.82 -0.38 -4.01
CA PRO A 116 -8.11 0.23 -4.29
C PRO A 116 -9.13 0.07 -3.15
N GLU A 117 -9.24 -1.14 -2.59
CA GLU A 117 -10.20 -1.44 -1.52
C GLU A 117 -9.78 -0.80 -0.18
N ALA A 118 -8.49 -0.75 0.11
CA ALA A 118 -7.96 -0.13 1.31
C ALA A 118 -8.22 1.39 1.33
N PHE A 119 -7.94 2.07 0.22
CA PHE A 119 -8.20 3.50 0.08
C PHE A 119 -9.70 3.82 0.06
N ALA A 120 -10.50 2.97 -0.61
CA ALA A 120 -11.95 3.05 -0.57
C ALA A 120 -12.50 2.96 0.87
N THR A 121 -11.96 2.04 1.68
CA THR A 121 -12.33 1.87 3.08
C THR A 121 -12.06 3.15 3.88
N VAL A 122 -10.89 3.76 3.71
CA VAL A 122 -10.56 5.03 4.36
C VAL A 122 -11.51 6.15 3.90
N LYS A 123 -11.79 6.24 2.60
CA LYS A 123 -12.70 7.24 2.03
C LYS A 123 -14.12 7.09 2.60
N GLU A 124 -14.62 5.87 2.72
CA GLU A 124 -15.92 5.55 3.31
C GLU A 124 -15.99 5.93 4.80
N VAL A 125 -14.94 5.65 5.57
CA VAL A 125 -14.84 6.11 6.97
C VAL A 125 -14.89 7.64 7.05
N CYS A 126 -14.15 8.34 6.18
CA CYS A 126 -14.17 9.80 6.14
C CYS A 126 -15.57 10.36 5.82
N ARG A 127 -16.30 9.72 4.90
CA ARG A 127 -17.70 10.08 4.60
C ARG A 127 -18.59 9.91 5.83
N ARG A 128 -18.56 8.74 6.48
CA ARG A 128 -19.37 8.48 7.68
C ARG A 128 -19.05 9.46 8.80
N PHE A 129 -17.77 9.78 9.02
CA PHE A 129 -17.37 10.74 10.04
C PHE A 129 -17.95 12.14 9.79
N LYS A 130 -18.01 12.56 8.52
CA LYS A 130 -18.62 13.83 8.11
C LYS A 130 -20.13 13.80 8.34
N GLU A 131 -20.82 12.74 7.94
CA GLU A 131 -22.27 12.58 8.10
C GLU A 131 -22.70 12.53 9.57
N GLU A 132 -21.95 11.80 10.39
CA GLU A 132 -22.13 11.73 11.84
C GLU A 132 -21.71 13.02 12.56
N LYS A 133 -21.09 13.98 11.85
CA LYS A 133 -20.54 15.23 12.40
C LYS A 133 -19.60 14.97 13.58
N ARG A 134 -18.74 13.94 13.45
CA ARG A 134 -17.76 13.60 14.48
C ARG A 134 -16.88 14.80 14.77
N SER A 135 -16.49 14.97 16.03
CA SER A 135 -15.71 16.12 16.46
C SER A 135 -14.77 15.78 17.60
N TRP A 136 -13.62 16.45 17.63
CA TRP A 136 -12.61 16.32 18.68
C TRP A 136 -12.18 17.70 19.19
N ASN A 137 -11.71 17.75 20.43
CA ASN A 137 -11.11 18.96 20.98
C ASN A 137 -9.61 18.97 20.62
N VAL A 138 -9.18 20.00 19.89
CA VAL A 138 -7.79 20.22 19.49
C VAL A 138 -7.38 21.60 20.01
N VAL A 139 -6.49 21.63 21.01
CA VAL A 139 -6.04 22.87 21.67
C VAL A 139 -7.25 23.73 22.11
N ASP A 140 -8.14 23.15 22.92
CA ASP A 140 -9.39 23.78 23.41
C ASP A 140 -10.39 24.25 22.32
N HIS A 141 -10.11 23.97 21.04
CA HIS A 141 -11.03 24.20 19.95
C HIS A 141 -11.73 22.91 19.53
N LYS A 142 -13.07 22.91 19.54
CA LYS A 142 -13.85 21.81 19.00
C LYS A 142 -13.80 21.83 17.48
N MET A 143 -13.14 20.85 16.87
CA MET A 143 -13.06 20.67 15.42
C MET A 143 -14.00 19.57 14.98
N VAL A 144 -14.87 19.88 14.01
CA VAL A 144 -15.79 18.91 13.39
C VAL A 144 -15.13 18.36 12.12
N TRP A 145 -15.27 17.06 11.89
CA TRP A 145 -14.83 16.43 10.66
C TRP A 145 -15.74 16.86 9.51
N ASP A 146 -15.17 17.50 8.49
CA ASP A 146 -15.92 17.99 7.32
C ASP A 146 -15.24 17.62 5.99
N MET A 147 -14.48 16.52 5.97
CA MET A 147 -13.65 16.14 4.82
C MET A 147 -13.99 14.75 4.30
N VAL A 148 -14.14 14.65 2.97
CA VAL A 148 -14.14 13.38 2.23
C VAL A 148 -13.05 13.52 1.17
N PRO A 149 -12.11 12.56 1.06
CA PRO A 149 -11.02 12.66 0.10
C PRO A 149 -11.52 12.86 -1.35
N PHE A 150 -11.00 13.89 -2.01
CA PHE A 150 -11.18 14.14 -3.44
C PHE A 150 -10.21 13.28 -4.27
N ASP A 151 -10.53 13.09 -5.55
CA ASP A 151 -9.70 12.32 -6.48
C ASP A 151 -8.25 12.81 -6.56
N VAL A 152 -8.02 14.12 -6.47
CA VAL A 152 -6.66 14.69 -6.44
C VAL A 152 -5.88 14.35 -5.16
N GLN A 153 -6.58 14.12 -4.04
CA GLN A 153 -5.96 13.69 -2.80
C GLN A 153 -5.64 12.20 -2.86
N LEU A 154 -6.52 11.40 -3.48
CA LEU A 154 -6.25 9.99 -3.76
C LEU A 154 -5.06 9.83 -4.71
N LEU A 155 -5.04 10.60 -5.80
CA LEU A 155 -3.93 10.63 -6.76
C LEU A 155 -2.58 10.96 -6.10
N GLY A 156 -2.57 11.85 -5.11
CA GLY A 156 -1.35 12.21 -4.39
C GLY A 156 -0.90 11.18 -3.35
N SER A 157 -1.71 10.17 -3.07
CA SER A 157 -1.45 9.13 -2.06
C SER A 157 -1.11 7.76 -2.64
N VAL A 158 -1.35 7.56 -3.93
CA VAL A 158 -0.89 6.41 -4.73
C VAL A 158 0.45 6.78 -5.35
#